data_AF-A0A8C6EZY6-F1
#
_entry.id   AF-A0A8C6EZY6-F1
#
_cell.length_a   1.000
_cell.length_b   1.000
_cell.length_c   1.000
_cell.angle_alpha   90.00
_cell.angle_beta   90.00
_cell.angle_gamma   90.00
#
_symmetry.space_group_name_H-M   'P 1'
#
loop_
_entity.id
_entity.type
_entity.pdbx_description
1 polymer ?
#
loop_
_entity_poly.entity_id
_entity_poly.type
_entity_poly.pdbx_seq_one_letter_code
_entity_poly.pdbx_strand_id
1 'polypeptide(L)'
;MDANGYSDPYVKTYLKPDVDKKSKHKTAVKKKTLNPEFNEEFCYEIKHGDLAKKTLEVTVWDYDIGKSNDFIGGVVLGINAKGERLKHWFDCLKNKDKRIERWHTLTNELPGAVLSD
;
A
#
# COMPACT_ATOMS: atom_id res chain seq x y z
N MET A 1 3.99 -12.30 15.04
CA MET A 1 3.95 -13.71 14.56
C MET A 1 3.06 -14.51 15.49
N ASP A 2 1.86 -14.83 15.02
CA ASP A 2 0.88 -15.64 15.75
C ASP A 2 1.41 -17.04 16.09
N ALA A 3 1.05 -17.52 17.28
CA ALA A 3 1.45 -18.82 17.83
C ALA A 3 0.96 -20.03 17.02
N ASN A 4 0.16 -19.81 15.97
CA ASN A 4 -0.44 -20.87 15.14
C ASN A 4 0.22 -20.99 13.75
N GLY A 5 1.22 -20.16 13.42
CA GLY A 5 1.94 -20.20 12.13
C GLY A 5 1.17 -19.64 10.92
N TYR A 6 0.02 -19.01 11.16
CA TYR A 6 -0.76 -18.32 10.13
C TYR A 6 -0.91 -16.85 10.48
N SER A 7 -0.89 -16.00 9.47
CA SER A 7 -1.20 -14.58 9.58
C SER A 7 -2.64 -14.30 9.13
N ASP A 8 -3.19 -13.21 9.63
CA ASP A 8 -4.43 -12.57 9.21
C ASP A 8 -4.11 -11.28 8.42
N PRO A 9 -3.50 -11.37 7.22
CA PRO A 9 -3.03 -10.22 6.48
C PRO A 9 -4.16 -9.33 5.97
N TYR A 10 -3.91 -8.02 6.02
CA TYR A 10 -4.73 -6.99 5.40
C TYR A 10 -3.84 -5.87 4.83
N VAL A 11 -4.35 -5.20 3.80
CA VAL A 11 -3.64 -4.10 3.12
C VAL A 11 -4.30 -2.79 3.48
N LYS A 12 -3.49 -1.78 3.75
CA LYS A 12 -3.89 -0.38 3.87
C LYS A 12 -3.21 0.42 2.78
N THR A 13 -3.96 1.29 2.13
CA THR A 13 -3.43 2.22 1.13
C THR A 13 -3.68 3.66 1.54
N TYR A 14 -2.70 4.52 1.27
CA TYR A 14 -2.74 5.95 1.57
C TYR A 14 -2.20 6.74 0.39
N LEU A 15 -2.93 7.77 -0.05
CA LEU A 15 -2.45 8.71 -1.04
C LEU A 15 -1.91 9.98 -0.36
N LYS A 16 -0.60 10.13 -0.27
CA LYS A 16 0.06 11.30 0.34
C LYS A 16 0.47 12.35 -0.71
N PRO A 17 0.51 13.65 -0.36
CA PRO A 17 0.01 14.26 0.87
C PRO A 17 -1.51 14.14 0.99
N ASP A 18 -1.98 13.63 2.13
CA ASP A 18 -3.39 13.40 2.42
C ASP A 18 -4.00 14.66 3.04
N VAL A 19 -4.41 15.61 2.20
CA VAL A 19 -4.87 16.94 2.66
C VAL A 19 -6.21 16.85 3.40
N ASP A 20 -7.07 15.92 2.99
CA ASP A 20 -8.42 15.74 3.54
C ASP A 20 -8.51 14.62 4.59
N LYS A 21 -7.40 13.94 4.91
CA LYS A 21 -7.38 12.74 5.78
C LYS A 21 -8.34 11.62 5.35
N LYS A 22 -8.75 11.62 4.07
CA LYS A 22 -9.74 10.70 3.48
C LYS A 22 -9.11 9.68 2.55
N SER A 23 -7.80 9.73 2.34
CA SER A 23 -7.11 8.82 1.40
C SER A 23 -6.81 7.44 1.98
N LYS A 24 -7.27 7.14 3.19
CA LYS A 24 -7.07 5.84 3.83
C LYS A 24 -8.10 4.85 3.31
N HIS A 25 -7.63 3.83 2.59
CA HIS A 25 -8.42 2.63 2.32
C HIS A 25 -7.81 1.42 3.02
N LYS A 26 -8.65 0.45 3.35
CA LYS A 26 -8.26 -0.78 4.01
C LYS A 26 -9.05 -1.92 3.38
N THR A 27 -8.37 -3.02 3.06
CA THR A 27 -9.01 -4.25 2.57
C THR A 27 -9.66 -5.05 3.71
N ALA A 28 -10.44 -6.06 3.33
CA ALA A 28 -10.87 -7.11 4.25
C ALA A 28 -9.66 -7.84 4.85
N VAL A 29 -9.76 -8.22 6.12
CA VAL A 29 -8.78 -9.07 6.79
C VAL A 29 -8.99 -10.51 6.33
N LYS A 30 -7.98 -11.11 5.71
CA LYS A 30 -8.03 -12.50 5.25
C LYS A 30 -7.46 -13.38 6.34
N LYS A 31 -8.30 -14.21 6.96
CA LYS A 31 -7.88 -14.99 8.12
C LYS A 31 -7.11 -16.24 7.72
N LYS A 32 -6.09 -16.59 8.52
CA LYS A 32 -5.28 -17.81 8.42
C LYS A 32 -4.70 -18.09 7.03
N THR A 33 -4.09 -17.08 6.39
CA THR A 33 -3.47 -17.25 5.06
C THR A 33 -2.17 -16.47 4.93
N LEU A 34 -1.15 -17.12 4.35
CA LEU A 34 0.10 -16.46 3.96
C LEU A 34 0.05 -15.90 2.53
N ASN A 35 -0.94 -16.31 1.73
CA ASN A 35 -1.15 -15.87 0.36
C ASN A 35 -2.59 -15.31 0.25
N PRO A 36 -2.86 -14.12 0.78
CA PRO A 36 -4.20 -13.55 0.75
C PRO A 36 -4.59 -13.08 -0.66
N GLU A 37 -5.75 -13.51 -1.12
CA GLU A 37 -6.40 -12.98 -2.31
C GLU A 37 -7.46 -11.95 -1.89
N PHE A 38 -7.14 -10.66 -2.02
CA PHE A 38 -8.06 -9.57 -1.69
C PHE A 38 -9.09 -9.37 -2.81
N ASN A 39 -8.62 -9.22 -4.07
CA ASN A 39 -9.45 -8.86 -5.22
C ASN A 39 -10.32 -7.61 -4.94
N GLU A 40 -9.75 -6.64 -4.23
CA GLU A 40 -10.39 -5.37 -3.87
C GLU A 40 -9.72 -4.23 -4.63
N GLU A 41 -10.52 -3.36 -5.23
CA GLU A 41 -10.08 -2.18 -5.97
C GLU A 41 -10.48 -0.91 -5.21
N PHE A 42 -9.56 0.05 -5.11
CA PHE A 42 -9.81 1.34 -4.47
C PHE A 42 -9.66 2.48 -5.48
N CYS A 43 -10.60 3.42 -5.43
CA CYS A 43 -10.61 4.58 -6.31
C CYS A 43 -10.26 5.85 -5.53
N TYR A 44 -9.27 6.60 -6.03
CA TYR A 44 -8.90 7.90 -5.53
C TYR A 44 -9.30 8.98 -6.53
N GLU A 45 -10.18 9.90 -6.11
CA GLU A 45 -10.56 11.05 -6.93
C GLU A 45 -9.44 12.09 -6.91
N ILE A 46 -8.63 12.13 -7.97
CA ILE A 46 -7.54 13.09 -8.11
C ILE A 46 -7.42 13.61 -9.55
N LYS A 47 -7.09 14.89 -9.67
CA LYS A 47 -6.76 15.49 -10.97
C LYS A 47 -5.44 14.91 -11.48
N HIS A 48 -5.39 14.61 -12.78
CA HIS A 48 -4.19 14.04 -13.42
C HIS A 48 -2.91 14.87 -13.16
N GLY A 49 -3.02 16.21 -13.14
CA GLY A 49 -1.89 17.10 -12.84
C GLY A 49 -1.37 17.02 -11.39
N ASP A 50 -2.23 16.61 -10.45
CA ASP A 50 -1.85 16.42 -9.04
C ASP A 50 -1.34 15.02 -8.76
N LEU A 51 -1.66 14.02 -9.60
CA LEU A 51 -1.18 12.64 -9.45
C LEU A 51 0.37 12.58 -9.45
N ALA A 52 1.04 13.40 -10.25
CA ALA A 52 2.50 13.50 -10.23
C ALA A 52 3.06 13.99 -8.89
N LYS A 53 2.29 14.78 -8.13
CA LYS A 53 2.70 15.29 -6.81
C LYS A 53 2.29 14.36 -5.66
N LYS A 54 1.56 13.27 -5.96
CA LYS A 54 1.15 12.29 -4.98
C LYS A 54 2.07 11.08 -4.95
N THR A 55 1.98 10.40 -3.83
CA THR A 55 2.66 9.17 -3.53
C THR A 55 1.64 8.21 -2.94
N LEU A 56 1.46 7.06 -3.57
CA LEU A 56 0.64 5.97 -3.06
C LEU A 56 1.49 5.07 -2.16
N GLU A 57 1.17 5.04 -0.88
CA GLU A 57 1.69 4.07 0.07
C GLU A 57 0.75 2.88 0.16
N VAL A 58 1.30 1.69 0.04
CA VAL A 58 0.60 0.42 0.21
C VAL A 58 1.33 -0.33 1.31
N THR A 59 0.64 -0.63 2.40
CA THR A 59 1.22 -1.29 3.57
C THR A 59 0.42 -2.52 3.93
N VAL A 60 1.11 -3.61 4.19
CA VAL A 60 0.56 -4.92 4.56
C VAL A 60 0.81 -5.13 6.04
N TRP A 61 -0.24 -5.53 6.72
CA TRP A 61 -0.28 -5.68 8.17
C TRP A 61 -0.91 -7.02 8.51
N ASP A 62 -0.47 -7.61 9.61
CA ASP A 62 -1.08 -8.77 10.24
C ASP A 62 -2.10 -8.30 11.28
N TYR A 63 -3.27 -8.91 11.34
CA TYR A 63 -4.30 -8.57 12.32
C TYR A 63 -4.29 -9.58 13.47
N ASP A 64 -3.62 -9.24 14.56
CA ASP A 64 -3.60 -10.06 15.77
C ASP A 64 -4.78 -9.73 16.72
N ILE A 65 -5.52 -10.76 17.14
CA ILE A 65 -6.56 -10.59 18.17
C ILE A 65 -5.89 -10.51 19.55
N GLY A 66 -6.02 -9.36 20.21
CA GLY A 66 -5.52 -9.14 21.57
C GLY A 66 -4.08 -8.62 21.66
N LYS A 67 -3.45 -8.29 20.52
CA LYS A 67 -2.14 -7.61 20.45
C LYS A 67 -2.19 -6.44 19.46
N SER A 68 -1.09 -5.69 19.40
CA SER A 68 -0.88 -4.72 18.31
C SER A 68 -0.66 -5.47 17.00
N ASN A 69 -1.26 -4.96 15.92
CA ASN A 69 -1.10 -5.49 14.57
C ASN A 69 0.37 -5.48 14.14
N ASP A 70 0.92 -6.62 13.72
CA ASP A 70 2.28 -6.70 13.19
C ASP A 70 2.38 -6.05 11.80
N PHE A 71 3.43 -5.28 11.56
CA PHE A 71 3.72 -4.76 10.22
C PHE A 71 4.48 -5.82 9.43
N ILE A 72 3.93 -6.25 8.29
CA ILE A 72 4.55 -7.27 7.44
C ILE A 72 5.50 -6.61 6.45
N GLY A 73 5.06 -5.52 5.80
CA GLY A 73 5.86 -4.81 4.81
C GLY A 73 5.05 -3.82 4.00
N GLY A 74 5.72 -2.98 3.22
CA GLY A 74 5.05 -1.95 2.43
C GLY A 74 5.78 -1.61 1.14
N VAL A 75 5.12 -0.84 0.29
CA VAL A 75 5.68 -0.31 -0.94
C VAL A 75 5.16 1.10 -1.16
N VAL A 76 6.03 1.94 -1.70
CA VAL A 76 5.72 3.31 -2.10
C VAL A 76 5.77 3.41 -3.60
N LEU A 77 4.70 3.91 -4.20
CA LEU A 77 4.63 4.27 -5.60
C LEU A 77 4.51 5.79 -5.71
N GLY A 78 5.34 6.40 -6.53
CA GLY A 78 5.38 7.85 -6.69
C GLY A 78 6.47 8.25 -7.66
N ILE A 79 6.47 9.51 -8.10
CA ILE A 79 7.52 10.04 -8.98
C ILE A 79 8.91 10.05 -8.31
N ASN A 80 8.94 10.05 -6.97
CA ASN A 80 10.16 10.03 -6.16
C ASN A 80 10.61 8.60 -5.81
N ALA A 81 9.86 7.57 -6.23
CA ALA A 81 10.26 6.18 -6.03
C ALA A 81 11.42 5.81 -6.95
N LYS A 82 12.01 4.62 -6.76
CA LYS A 82 13.13 4.11 -7.56
C LYS A 82 12.80 2.75 -8.18
N GLY A 83 13.45 2.43 -9.30
CA GLY A 83 13.32 1.15 -9.99
C GLY A 83 11.89 0.87 -10.47
N GLU A 84 11.40 -0.35 -10.22
CA GLU A 84 10.09 -0.81 -10.70
C GLU A 84 8.90 -0.02 -10.12
N ARG A 85 9.05 0.53 -8.91
CA ARG A 85 8.06 1.38 -8.25
C ARG A 85 7.79 2.66 -9.02
N LEU A 86 8.87 3.32 -9.48
CA LEU A 86 8.80 4.50 -10.32
C LEU A 86 8.20 4.16 -11.68
N LYS A 87 8.67 3.07 -12.32
CA LYS A 87 8.13 2.66 -13.61
C LYS A 87 6.62 2.41 -13.53
N HIS A 88 6.15 1.70 -12.52
CA HIS A 88 4.71 1.42 -12.37
C HIS A 88 3.93 2.74 -12.23
N TRP A 89 4.38 3.64 -11.35
CA TRP A 89 3.75 4.95 -11.21
C TRP A 89 3.74 5.73 -12.52
N PHE A 90 4.88 5.81 -13.20
CA PHE A 90 5.03 6.53 -14.45
C PHE A 90 4.18 5.93 -15.59
N ASP A 91 4.11 4.60 -15.69
CA ASP A 91 3.27 3.90 -16.67
C ASP A 91 1.79 4.24 -16.44
N CYS A 92 1.34 4.32 -15.18
CA CYS A 92 -0.01 4.73 -14.81
C CYS A 92 -0.28 6.21 -15.16
N LEU A 93 0.69 7.11 -14.95
CA LEU A 93 0.58 8.52 -15.34
C LEU A 93 0.52 8.71 -16.86
N LYS A 94 1.32 7.96 -17.61
CA LYS A 94 1.48 8.08 -19.06
C LYS A 94 0.33 7.43 -19.82
N ASN A 95 -0.11 6.26 -19.37
CA ASN A 95 -1.17 5.50 -20.01
C ASN A 95 -2.51 5.75 -19.29
N LYS A 96 -3.12 6.89 -19.58
CA LYS A 96 -4.50 7.17 -19.15
C LYS A 96 -5.44 6.09 -19.69
N ASP A 97 -6.39 5.67 -18.86
CA ASP A 97 -7.40 4.65 -19.19
C ASP A 97 -6.87 3.22 -19.41
N LYS A 98 -5.61 2.94 -19.06
CA LYS A 98 -5.08 1.57 -19.04
C LYS A 98 -4.83 1.11 -17.61
N ARG A 99 -5.31 -0.10 -17.31
CA ARG A 99 -4.96 -0.81 -16.10
C ARG A 99 -3.52 -1.28 -16.19
N ILE A 100 -2.68 -0.83 -15.27
CA ILE A 100 -1.30 -1.29 -15.13
C ILE A 100 -1.24 -2.18 -13.90
N GLU A 101 -0.78 -3.41 -14.07
CA GLU A 101 -0.64 -4.39 -13.00
C GLU A 101 0.81 -4.82 -12.93
N ARG A 102 1.41 -4.74 -11.73
CA ARG A 102 2.80 -5.15 -11.52
C ARG A 102 3.01 -5.61 -10.09
N TRP A 103 3.70 -6.73 -9.94
CA TRP A 103 4.15 -7.23 -8.65
C TRP A 103 5.28 -6.34 -8.10
N HIS A 104 5.27 -6.13 -6.78
CA HIS A 104 6.30 -5.40 -6.06
C HIS A 104 6.75 -6.17 -4.84
N THR A 105 8.05 -6.19 -4.59
CA THR A 105 8.60 -6.71 -3.34
C THR A 105 8.33 -5.71 -2.21
N LEU A 106 7.69 -6.20 -1.15
CA LEU A 106 7.44 -5.45 0.07
C LEU A 106 8.75 -5.14 0.79
N THR A 107 8.84 -3.95 1.38
CA THR A 107 9.94 -3.55 2.26
C THR A 107 9.49 -3.57 3.70
N ASN A 108 10.40 -3.95 4.59
CA ASN A 108 10.15 -3.88 6.03
C ASN A 108 10.26 -2.44 6.58
N GLU A 109 10.60 -1.47 5.72
CA GLU A 109 10.66 -0.06 6.07
C GLU A 109 9.32 0.62 5.78
N LEU A 110 8.75 1.26 6.81
CA LEU A 110 7.55 2.07 6.67
C LEU A 110 7.93 3.43 6.06
N PRO A 111 7.46 3.75 4.86
CA PRO A 111 7.73 5.03 4.23
C PRO A 111 7.05 6.18 4.98
N GLY A 112 7.86 7.03 5.61
CA GLY A 112 7.36 8.12 6.45
C GLY A 112 7.22 7.76 7.94
N ALA A 113 7.57 6.54 8.35
CA ALA A 113 8.07 6.32 9.70
C ALA A 113 9.54 6.77 9.72
N VAL A 114 9.76 8.08 9.67
CA VAL A 114 10.89 8.61 10.44
C VAL A 114 10.60 8.16 11.86
N LEU A 115 11.37 7.19 12.34
CA LEU A 115 11.58 6.99 13.75
C LEU A 115 11.92 8.40 14.28
N SER A 116 10.97 9.01 14.99
CA SER A 116 11.34 10.01 15.98
C SER A 116 12.16 9.22 16.99
N ASP A 117 13.48 9.32 16.85
CA ASP A 117 14.41 9.07 17.95
C ASP A 117 14.05 10.00 19.12
#